data_AF-A0A4V0ZFS1-F1
#
_entry.id   AF-A0A4V0ZFS1-F1
#
_cell.length_a   1.000
_cell.length_b   1.000
_cell.length_c   1.000
_cell.angle_alpha   90.00
_cell.angle_beta   90.00
_cell.angle_gamma   90.00
#
_symmetry.space_group_name_H-M   'P 1'
#
loop_
_entity.id
_entity.type
_entity.pdbx_description
1 polymer ?
#
loop_
_entity_poly.entity_id
_entity_poly.type
_entity_poly.pdbx_seq_one_letter_code
_entity_poly.pdbx_strand_id
1 'polypeptide(L)' 'MNNWLAVLIIVIALVIIIGNFSTFKKSSKQKMRKRSLNDLQETLPRSHKKSHQMPTVNKKKL' A
#
# COMPACT_ATOMS: atom_id res chain seq x y z
N MET A 1 -13.12 -35.23 34.47
CA MET A 1 -14.06 -34.21 33.96
C MET A 1 -13.59 -33.81 32.57
N ASN A 2 -14.44 -33.92 31.56
CA ASN A 2 -14.04 -34.03 30.15
C ASN A 2 -13.44 -32.74 29.57
N ASN A 3 -12.16 -32.78 29.22
CA ASN A 3 -11.45 -31.74 28.45
C ASN A 3 -11.87 -31.69 26.97
N TRP A 4 -12.86 -32.48 26.56
CA TRP A 4 -13.33 -32.56 25.17
C TRP A 4 -13.83 -31.20 24.65
N LEU A 5 -14.46 -30.39 25.51
CA LEU A 5 -14.89 -29.03 25.17
C LEU A 5 -13.70 -28.10 24.88
N ALA A 6 -12.63 -28.19 25.67
CA ALA A 6 -11.41 -27.40 25.45
C ALA A 6 -10.72 -27.79 24.14
N VAL A 7 -10.64 -29.09 23.84
CA VAL A 7 -10.09 -29.60 22.58
C VAL A 7 -10.91 -29.10 21.38
N LEU A 8 -12.24 -29.12 21.49
CA LEU A 8 -13.14 -28.65 20.43
C LEU A 8 -12.94 -27.15 20.12
N ILE A 9 -12.81 -26.32 21.15
CA ILE A 9 -12.55 -24.87 21.00
C ILE A 9 -11.22 -24.62 20.28
N ILE A 10 -10.16 -25.36 20.65
CA ILE A 10 -8.83 -25.22 20.04
C ILE A 10 -8.87 -25.60 18.55
N VAL A 11 -9.58 -26.68 18.20
CA VAL A 11 -9.72 -27.12 16.81
C VAL A 11 -10.45 -26.05 15.99
N ILE A 12 -11.56 -25.50 16.50
CA ILE A 12 -12.31 -24.44 15.81
C ILE A 12 -11.44 -23.20 15.60
N ALA A 13 -10.68 -22.79 16.62
CA ALA A 13 -9.78 -21.63 16.51
C ALA A 13 -8.71 -21.84 15.42
N LEU A 14 -8.10 -23.03 15.36
CA LEU A 14 -7.13 -23.37 14.32
C LEU A 14 -7.74 -23.38 12.92
N VAL A 15 -8.94 -23.92 12.76
CA VAL A 15 -9.67 -23.94 11.47
C VAL A 15 -9.96 -22.53 10.99
N ILE A 16 -10.36 -21.61 11.87
CA ILE A 16 -10.61 -20.20 11.51
C ILE A 16 -9.31 -19.51 11.09
N ILE A 17 -8.22 -19.70 11.85
CA ILE A 17 -6.92 -19.09 11.52
C ILE A 17 -6.41 -19.61 10.18
N ILE A 18 -6.43 -20.93 9.95
CA ILE A 18 -5.96 -21.57 8.71
C ILE A 18 -6.89 -21.23 7.53
N GLY A 19 -8.21 -21.26 7.74
CA GLY A 19 -9.21 -20.90 6.73
C GLY A 19 -9.06 -19.45 6.27
N ASN A 20 -8.81 -18.54 7.21
CA ASN A 20 -8.47 -17.16 6.88
C ASN A 20 -7.09 -17.07 6.21
N PHE A 21 -6.09 -17.84 6.65
CA PHE A 21 -4.76 -17.91 6.00
C PHE A 21 -4.84 -18.36 4.53
N SER A 22 -5.83 -19.16 4.15
CA SER A 22 -6.08 -19.53 2.76
C SER A 22 -6.41 -18.31 1.89
N THR A 23 -7.12 -17.31 2.43
CA THR A 23 -7.40 -16.04 1.73
C THR A 23 -6.19 -15.10 1.70
N PHE A 24 -5.29 -15.18 2.69
CA PHE A 24 -3.99 -14.46 2.66
C PHE A 24 -3.12 -14.84 1.46
N LYS A 25 -3.22 -16.07 0.94
CA LYS A 25 -2.55 -16.46 -0.32
C LYS A 25 -3.00 -15.63 -1.52
N LYS A 26 -4.25 -15.13 -1.54
CA LYS A 26 -4.77 -14.29 -2.64
C LYS A 26 -4.16 -12.90 -2.59
N SER A 27 -3.93 -12.34 -1.40
CA SER A 27 -3.25 -11.06 -1.19
C SER A 27 -1.73 -11.14 -1.43
N SER A 28 -1.09 -12.24 -0.99
CA SER A 28 0.36 -12.46 -1.13
C SER A 28 0.86 -12.59 -2.58
N LYS A 29 -0.02 -12.96 -3.53
CA LYS A 29 0.33 -12.99 -4.97
C LYS A 29 0.55 -11.60 -5.55
N GLN A 30 0.04 -10.55 -4.91
CA GLN A 30 0.30 -9.18 -5.31
C GLN A 30 1.65 -8.76 -4.74
N LYS A 31 2.70 -8.73 -5.58
CA LYS A 31 4.03 -8.25 -5.16
C LYS A 31 3.90 -6.86 -4.56
N MET A 32 4.33 -6.70 -3.31
CA MET A 32 4.49 -5.38 -2.69
C MET A 32 5.43 -4.56 -3.58
N ARG A 33 4.94 -3.43 -4.10
CA ARG A 33 5.69 -2.57 -5.01
C ARG A 33 6.95 -2.10 -4.27
N LYS A 34 8.13 -2.35 -4.85
CA LYS A 34 9.43 -2.00 -4.22
C LYS A 34 9.69 -0.49 -4.07
N ARG A 35 8.82 0.35 -4.64
CA ARG A 35 8.93 1.81 -4.67
C ARG A 35 7.59 2.42 -4.24
N SER A 36 7.59 3.48 -3.44
CA SER A 36 6.35 4.21 -3.15
C SER A 36 5.75 4.76 -4.44
N LEU A 37 4.43 4.95 -4.49
CA LEU A 37 3.75 5.67 -5.58
C LEU A 37 4.23 7.12 -5.71
N ASN A 38 4.87 7.64 -4.67
CA ASN A 38 5.44 8.98 -4.64
C ASN A 38 6.97 9.00 -4.84
N ASP A 39 7.59 7.84 -5.10
CA ASP A 39 9.02 7.69 -5.38
C ASP A 39 9.31 7.47 -6.87
N LEU A 40 8.42 7.92 -7.77
CA LEU A 40 8.77 7.93 -9.19
C LEU A 40 9.98 8.87 -9.36
N GLN A 41 10.90 8.55 -10.28
CA GLN A 41 12.11 9.35 -10.49
C GLN A 41 11.81 10.82 -10.81
N GLU A 42 10.58 11.10 -11.25
CA GLU A 42 10.02 12.43 -11.51
C GLU A 42 9.61 13.23 -10.26
N THR A 43 9.53 12.61 -9.07
CA THR A 43 9.05 13.24 -7.83
C THR A 43 10.11 13.41 -6.73
N LEU A 44 11.33 12.87 -6.88
CA LEU A 44 12.47 13.21 -6.01
C LEU A 44 13.06 14.59 -6.39
N PRO A 45 13.67 15.33 -5.45
CA PRO A 45 13.90 16.77 -5.60
C PRO A 45 14.94 17.13 -6.67
N ARG A 46 14.47 17.78 -7.73
CA ARG A 46 14.57 19.25 -7.96
C ARG A 46 15.95 19.93 -7.80
N SER A 47 17.09 19.23 -7.82
CA SER A 47 18.44 19.82 -7.58
C SER A 47 18.88 20.92 -8.58
N HIS A 48 18.15 21.15 -9.68
CA HIS A 48 18.48 22.20 -10.66
C HIS A 48 17.26 22.97 -11.21
N LYS A 49 16.13 23.04 -10.50
CA LYS A 49 14.99 23.80 -11.04
C LYS A 49 15.24 25.30 -10.92
N LYS A 50 15.61 25.94 -12.04
CA LYS A 50 15.50 27.39 -12.21
C LYS A 50 14.10 27.85 -11.81
N SER A 51 14.01 29.03 -11.18
CA SER A 51 12.74 29.65 -10.85
C SER A 51 11.88 29.76 -12.11
N HIS A 52 10.64 29.27 -12.05
CA HIS A 52 9.71 29.38 -13.17
C HIS A 52 9.28 30.84 -13.31
N GLN A 53 9.71 31.51 -14.38
CA GLN A 53 9.28 32.86 -14.71
C GLN A 53 8.07 32.76 -15.66
N MET A 54 6.91 33.20 -15.21
CA MET A 54 5.76 33.36 -16.11
C MET A 54 6.00 34.59 -17.00
N PRO A 55 5.77 34.52 -18.32
CA PRO A 55 5.82 35.70 -19.16
C PRO A 55 4.71 36.66 -18.73
N THR A 56 5.08 37.89 -18.40
CA THR A 56 4.12 38.94 -18.05
C THR A 56 3.33 39.31 -19.30
N VAL A 57 2.01 39.08 -19.28
CA VAL A 57 1.12 39.50 -20.37
C VAL A 57 1.11 41.04 -20.41
N ASN A 58 1.61 41.62 -21.51
CA ASN A 58 1.64 43.07 -21.68
C ASN A 58 0.22 43.61 -21.89
N LYS A 59 -0.37 44.13 -20.81
CA LYS A 59 -1.73 44.70 -20.81
C LYS A 59 -1.90 45.96 -21.67
N LYS A 60 -0.84 46.52 -22.26
CA LYS A 60 -0.93 47.69 -23.16
C LYS A 60 -1.29 47.34 -24.62
N LYS A 61 -1.53 46.07 -24.93
CA LYS A 61 -1.93 45.61 -26.27
C LYS A 61 -3.33 44.98 -26.31
N LEU A 62 -4.20 45.39 -25.38
CA LEU A 62 -5.64 45.11 -25.36
C LEU A 62 -6.39 46.40 -25.70
#